data_AF-A0A965UNF2-F1
#
_entry.id   AF-A0A965UNF2-F1
#
_cell.length_a   1.000
_cell.length_b   1.000
_cell.length_c   1.000
_cell.angle_alpha   90.00
_cell.angle_beta   90.00
_cell.angle_gamma   90.00
#
_symmetry.space_group_name_H-M   'P 1'
#
loop_
_entity.id
_entity.type
_entity.pdbx_description
1 polymer ?
#
loop_
_entity_poly.entity_id
_entity_poly.type
_entity_poly.pdbx_seq_one_letter_code
_entity_poly.pdbx_strand_id
1 'polypeptide(L)'
;EVTCNLLKRGNSRNYKLKKLKRDAPEYAEKVIRKEISANRAMVEAGLEKEKVTIPVDVNAFCNAIKRKFSPLEIQQLKDLL
;
A
#
# COMPACT_ATOMS: atom_id res chain seq x y z
N GLU A 1 17.48 26.90 -15.49
CA GLU A 1 16.92 25.96 -14.49
C GLU A 1 15.97 25.01 -15.19
N VAL A 2 16.16 23.70 -15.02
CA VAL A 2 15.40 22.68 -15.77
C VAL A 2 13.98 22.58 -15.19
N THR A 3 12.99 22.95 -16.00
CA THR A 3 11.57 22.85 -15.65
C THR A 3 11.13 21.39 -15.74
N CYS A 4 11.16 20.67 -14.63
CA CYS A 4 10.62 19.32 -14.55
C CYS A 4 9.09 19.38 -14.64
N ASN A 5 8.55 18.97 -15.80
CA ASN A 5 7.14 18.72 -16.03
C ASN A 5 6.55 17.79 -14.94
N LEU A 6 5.84 18.38 -13.97
CA LEU A 6 5.06 17.66 -12.95
C LEU A 6 3.88 16.96 -13.64
N LEU A 7 4.12 15.73 -14.10
CA LEU A 7 3.05 14.79 -14.46
C LEU A 7 2.04 14.75 -13.30
N LYS A 8 0.81 15.23 -13.53
CA LYS A 8 -0.33 15.19 -12.58
C LYS A 8 -0.68 13.74 -12.21
N ARG A 9 0.15 13.11 -11.38
CA ARG A 9 -0.15 11.89 -10.62
C ARG A 9 -0.91 12.19 -9.31
N GLY A 10 -1.42 13.43 -9.16
CA GLY A 10 -1.99 13.97 -7.93
C GLY A 10 -3.42 13.53 -7.59
N ASN A 11 -4.15 12.89 -8.52
CA ASN A 11 -5.52 12.46 -8.26
C ASN A 11 -5.59 11.37 -7.20
N SER A 12 -4.66 10.42 -7.18
CA SER A 12 -4.70 9.28 -6.27
C SER A 12 -4.54 9.70 -4.81
N ARG A 13 -3.60 10.60 -4.51
CA ARG A 13 -3.38 11.09 -3.15
C ARG A 13 -4.54 11.96 -2.67
N ASN A 14 -5.00 12.92 -3.49
CA ASN A 14 -6.09 13.80 -3.12
C ASN A 14 -7.41 13.05 -2.96
N TYR A 15 -7.66 12.06 -3.84
CA TYR A 15 -8.82 11.17 -3.73
C TYR A 15 -8.79 10.35 -2.44
N LYS A 16 -7.64 9.72 -2.11
CA LYS A 16 -7.49 8.94 -0.87
C LYS A 16 -7.68 9.81 0.37
N LEU A 17 -7.13 11.02 0.40
CA LEU A 17 -7.36 11.98 1.49
C LEU A 17 -8.83 12.38 1.61
N LYS A 18 -9.54 12.65 0.50
CA LYS A 18 -10.97 12.97 0.54
C LYS A 18 -11.79 11.79 1.09
N LYS A 19 -11.45 10.57 0.68
CA LYS A 19 -12.11 9.34 1.15
C LYS A 19 -11.83 9.09 2.64
N LEU A 20 -10.58 9.23 3.09
CA LEU A 20 -10.21 9.14 4.50
C LEU A 20 -10.94 10.18 5.35
N LYS A 21 -11.02 11.44 4.90
CA LYS A 21 -11.76 12.47 5.66
C LYS A 21 -13.24 12.14 5.87
N ARG A 22 -13.85 11.39 4.93
CA ARG A 22 -15.26 11.01 5.00
C ARG A 22 -15.47 9.74 5.83
N ASP A 23 -14.67 8.71 5.58
CA ASP A 23 -14.90 7.37 6.10
C ASP A 23 -14.06 7.07 7.36
N ALA A 24 -12.93 7.76 7.55
CA ALA A 24 -11.96 7.50 8.63
C ALA A 24 -11.10 8.75 8.98
N PRO A 25 -11.68 9.77 9.64
CA PRO A 25 -11.06 11.09 9.80
C PRO A 25 -9.76 11.06 10.62
N GLU A 26 -9.64 10.18 11.61
CA GLU A 26 -8.43 10.03 12.44
C GLU A 26 -7.18 9.69 11.59
N TYR A 27 -7.34 8.81 10.60
CA TYR A 27 -6.27 8.46 9.68
C TYR A 27 -5.97 9.58 8.69
N ALA A 28 -6.96 10.40 8.33
CA ALA A 28 -6.75 11.57 7.51
C ALA A 28 -5.84 12.59 8.21
N GLU A 29 -6.00 12.79 9.52
CA GLU A 29 -5.13 13.68 10.31
C GLU A 29 -3.68 13.20 10.32
N LYS A 30 -3.44 11.90 10.55
CA LYS A 30 -2.09 11.32 10.52
C LYS A 30 -1.40 11.53 9.17
N VAL A 31 -2.15 11.47 8.07
CA VAL A 31 -1.63 11.78 6.72
C VAL A 31 -1.33 13.27 6.55
N ILE A 32 -2.17 14.16 7.10
CA ILE A 32 -1.95 15.62 7.06
C ILE A 32 -0.69 15.99 7.85
N ARG A 33 -0.49 15.38 9.02
CA ARG A 33 0.72 15.51 9.85
C ARG A 33 1.96 14.84 9.25
N LYS A 34 1.82 14.16 8.11
CA LYS A 34 2.88 13.39 7.41
C LYS A 34 3.48 12.25 8.25
N GLU A 35 2.78 11.76 9.26
CA GLU A 35 3.19 10.61 10.07
C GLU A 35 3.08 9.30 9.25
N ILE A 36 2.04 9.20 8.42
CA ILE A 36 1.81 8.05 7.53
C ILE A 36 1.47 8.50 6.11
N SER A 37 1.75 7.64 5.12
CA SER A 37 1.35 7.90 3.73
C SER A 37 -0.15 7.68 3.53
N ALA A 38 -0.76 8.38 2.57
CA ALA A 38 -2.18 8.23 2.25
C ALA A 38 -2.56 6.78 1.89
N ASN A 39 -1.65 6.03 1.25
CA ASN A 39 -1.87 4.62 0.92
C ASN A 39 -1.90 3.76 2.19
N ARG A 40 -0.94 3.97 3.09
CA ARG A 40 -0.85 3.25 4.36
C ARG A 40 -2.06 3.53 5.25
N ALA A 41 -2.49 4.79 5.31
CA ALA A 41 -3.70 5.19 6.03
C ALA A 41 -4.97 4.50 5.49
N MET A 42 -5.09 4.34 4.17
CA MET A 42 -6.21 3.61 3.57
C MET A 42 -6.22 2.13 3.94
N VAL A 43 -5.04 1.50 4.03
CA VAL A 43 -4.90 0.10 4.44
C VAL A 43 -5.20 -0.06 5.92
N GLU A 44 -4.65 0.80 6.78
CA GLU A 44 -4.90 0.77 8.22
C GLU A 44 -6.36 1.07 8.57
N ALA A 45 -7.03 1.93 7.79
CA ALA A 45 -8.46 2.21 7.92
C ALA A 45 -9.37 1.11 7.31
N GLY A 46 -8.79 0.04 6.73
CA GLY A 46 -9.54 -1.04 6.08
C GLY A 46 -10.24 -0.66 4.77
N LEU A 47 -9.99 0.53 4.24
CA LEU A 47 -10.63 1.05 3.02
C LEU A 47 -9.99 0.51 1.74
N GLU A 48 -8.77 -0.01 1.82
CA GLU A 48 -8.05 -0.69 0.76
C GLU A 48 -7.29 -1.91 1.31
N LYS A 49 -7.20 -2.98 0.51
CA LYS A 49 -6.34 -4.13 0.85
C LYS A 49 -4.89 -3.80 0.50
N GLU A 50 -3.95 -4.27 1.33
CA GLU A 50 -2.53 -4.20 1.00
C GLU A 50 -2.27 -4.99 -0.30
N LYS A 51 -1.64 -4.32 -1.28
CA LYS A 51 -1.21 -4.94 -2.52
C LYS A 51 0.31 -4.89 -2.57
N VAL A 52 0.93 -6.03 -2.86
CA VAL A 52 2.36 -6.12 -3.07
C VAL A 52 2.60 -6.39 -4.56
N THR A 53 3.39 -5.53 -5.18
CA THR A 53 3.90 -5.78 -6.53
C THR A 53 5.22 -6.52 -6.40
N ILE A 54 5.29 -7.71 -6.98
CA ILE A 54 6.49 -8.56 -6.95
C ILE A 54 6.98 -8.71 -8.40
N PRO A 55 8.28 -8.56 -8.67
CA PRO A 55 8.86 -8.90 -9.97
C PRO A 55 8.55 -10.36 -10.36
N VAL A 56 8.42 -10.64 -11.65
CA VAL A 56 8.22 -12.00 -12.18
C VAL A 56 9.55 -12.76 -12.18
N ASP A 57 10.08 -12.96 -10.97
CA ASP A 57 11.31 -13.69 -10.68
C ASP A 57 11.07 -14.59 -9.48
N VAL A 58 11.49 -15.85 -9.58
CA VAL A 58 11.20 -16.88 -8.57
C VAL A 58 11.87 -16.54 -7.23
N ASN A 59 13.09 -15.98 -7.26
CA ASN A 59 13.81 -15.61 -6.04
C ASN A 59 13.16 -14.40 -5.35
N ALA A 60 12.78 -13.39 -6.13
CA ALA A 60 12.06 -12.23 -5.64
C ALA A 60 10.70 -12.61 -5.03
N PHE A 61 9.99 -13.55 -5.66
CA PHE A 61 8.72 -14.09 -5.17
C PHE A 61 8.89 -14.85 -3.85
N CYS A 62 9.87 -15.75 -3.76
CA CYS A 62 10.19 -16.47 -2.53
C CYS A 62 10.53 -15.52 -1.37
N ASN A 63 11.34 -14.49 -1.65
CA ASN A 63 11.73 -13.50 -0.64
C ASN A 63 10.55 -12.63 -0.18
N ALA A 64 9.68 -12.22 -1.10
CA ALA A 64 8.47 -11.48 -0.77
C ALA A 64 7.52 -12.31 0.11
N ILE A 65 7.33 -13.59 -0.23
CA ILE A 65 6.49 -14.50 0.54
C ILE A 65 7.03 -14.66 1.96
N LYS A 66 8.32 -15.00 2.10
CA LYS A 66 8.95 -15.19 3.42
C LYS A 66 8.85 -13.97 4.34
N ARG A 67 8.80 -12.75 3.77
CA ARG A 67 8.72 -11.50 4.55
C ARG A 67 7.29 -11.12 4.94
N LYS A 68 6.29 -11.58 4.20
CA LYS A 68 4.91 -11.09 4.29
C LYS A 68 3.93 -12.13 4.85
N PHE A 69 4.24 -13.41 4.71
CA PHE A 69 3.36 -14.50 5.12
C PHE A 69 3.97 -15.26 6.30
N SER A 70 3.10 -15.78 7.16
CA SER A 70 3.46 -16.65 8.27
C SER A 70 3.88 -18.05 7.77
N PRO A 71 4.62 -18.83 8.58
CA PRO A 71 5.02 -20.20 8.20
C PRO A 71 3.83 -21.10 7.83
N LEU A 72 2.67 -20.91 8.48
CA LEU A 72 1.45 -21.67 8.21
C LEU A 72 0.89 -21.33 6.82
N GLU A 73 0.79 -20.04 6.48
CA GLU A 73 0.33 -19.60 5.16
C GLU A 73 1.28 -20.04 4.05
N ILE A 74 2.59 -20.09 4.33
CA ILE A 74 3.59 -20.62 3.39
C ILE A 74 3.37 -22.11 3.16
N GLN A 75 3.04 -22.87 4.20
CA GLN A 75 2.73 -24.29 4.08
C GLN A 75 1.45 -24.51 3.25
N GLN A 76 0.39 -23.76 3.53
CA GLN A 76 -0.83 -23.79 2.71
C GLN A 76 -0.56 -23.45 1.25
N LEU A 77 0.33 -22.49 0.99
CA LEU A 77 0.73 -22.12 -0.37
C LEU A 77 1.46 -23.27 -1.09
N LYS A 78 2.27 -24.06 -0.37
CA LYS A 78 2.93 -25.25 -0.94
C LYS A 78 1.94 -26.36 -1.28
N ASP A 79 0.88 -26.52 -0.49
CA ASP A 79 -0.13 -27.56 -0.73
C ASP A 79 -1.06 -27.21 -1.91
N LEU A 80 -1.14 -25.93 -2.28
CA LEU A 80 -1.97 -25.40 -3.37
C LEU A 80 -1.26 -25.35 -4.75
N LEU A 81 0.06 -25.51 -4.78
CA LEU A 81 0.93 -25.37 -5.96
C LEU A 81 1.47 -26.73 -6.41
#